data_AF-A0A7Y2N6Z8-F1
#
_entry.id   AF-A0A7Y2N6Z8-F1
#
_cell.length_a   1.000
_cell.length_b   1.000
_cell.length_c   1.000
_cell.angle_alpha   90.00
_cell.angle_beta   90.00
_cell.angle_gamma   90.00
#
_symmetry.space_group_name_H-M   'P 1'
#
loop_
_entity.id
_entity.type
_entity.pdbx_description
1 polymer ?
#
loop_
_entity_poly.entity_id
_entity_poly.type
_entity_poly.pdbx_seq_one_letter_code
_entity_poly.pdbx_strand_id
1 'polypeptide(L)'
;MAEANVNRSREIQRRVTWYAGEIEKGLPIQQLVNREESPRIVELLTLNAAALAQAGSGFRASLALALRSEGATIEVIADLFGVTRQRISALLRQKAARSG
;
A
#
# COMPACT_ATOMS: atom_id res chain seq x y z
N MET A 1 4.17 3.74 -13.65
CA MET A 1 3.61 3.62 -12.28
C MET A 1 3.69 2.18 -11.78
N ALA A 2 2.99 1.22 -12.41
CA ALA A 2 3.04 -0.19 -12.00
C ALA A 2 4.45 -0.79 -12.07
N GLU A 3 5.17 -0.57 -13.17
CA GLU A 3 6.55 -1.05 -13.34
C GLU A 3 7.53 -0.43 -12.32
N ALA A 4 7.37 0.86 -12.00
CA ALA A 4 8.14 1.52 -10.96
C ALA A 4 7.87 0.93 -9.56
N ASN A 5 6.62 0.56 -9.25
CA ASN A 5 6.30 -0.14 -8.00
C ASN A 5 6.90 -1.55 -7.96
N VAL A 6 6.84 -2.29 -9.08
CA VAL A 6 7.45 -3.63 -9.17
C VAL A 6 8.96 -3.54 -8.95
N ASN A 7 9.63 -2.57 -9.57
CA ASN A 7 11.08 -2.36 -9.38
C ASN A 7 11.40 -1.97 -7.93
N ARG A 8 10.61 -1.09 -7.30
CA ARG A 8 10.78 -0.77 -5.86
C ARG A 8 10.55 -1.99 -4.98
N SER A 9 9.54 -2.81 -5.25
CA SER A 9 9.28 -4.06 -4.49
C SER A 9 10.45 -5.04 -4.59
N ARG A 10 11.02 -5.21 -5.79
CA ARG A 10 12.22 -6.06 -5.98
C ARG A 10 13.42 -5.53 -5.21
N GLU A 11 13.63 -4.22 -5.25
CA GLU A 11 14.74 -3.59 -4.51
C GLU A 11 14.57 -3.72 -2.99
N ILE A 12 13.34 -3.55 -2.47
CA ILE A 12 13.02 -3.80 -1.06
C ILE A 12 13.37 -5.24 -0.69
N GLN A 13 12.93 -6.24 -1.47
CA GLN A 13 13.21 -7.64 -1.21
C GLN A 13 14.72 -7.93 -1.19
N ARG A 14 15.46 -7.43 -2.20
CA ARG A 14 16.91 -7.56 -2.27
C ARG A 14 17.60 -7.02 -1.02
N ARG A 15 17.17 -5.84 -0.55
CA ARG A 15 17.73 -5.19 0.64
C ARG A 15 17.38 -5.92 1.93
N VAL A 16 16.16 -6.45 2.08
CA VAL A 16 15.79 -7.31 3.23
C VAL A 16 16.73 -8.50 3.31
N THR A 17 16.96 -9.20 2.20
CA THR A 17 17.89 -10.35 2.16
C THR A 17 19.32 -9.93 2.52
N TRP A 18 19.77 -8.78 2.02
CA TRP A 18 21.09 -8.24 2.38
C TRP A 18 21.20 -7.92 3.88
N TYR A 19 20.23 -7.20 4.46
CA TYR A 19 20.21 -6.92 5.90
C TYR A 19 20.26 -8.20 6.73
N ALA A 20 19.44 -9.20 6.39
CA ALA A 20 19.43 -10.47 7.11
C ALA A 20 20.80 -11.14 7.10
N GLY A 21 21.45 -11.24 5.94
CA GLY A 21 22.77 -11.85 5.81
C GLY A 21 23.89 -11.07 6.53
N GLU A 22 23.82 -9.74 6.58
CA GLU A 22 24.82 -8.95 7.30
C GLU A 22 24.61 -8.96 8.82
N ILE A 23 23.35 -9.03 9.28
CA ILE A 23 23.00 -9.20 10.70
C ILE A 23 23.51 -10.55 11.21
N GLU A 24 23.35 -11.62 10.42
CA GLU A 24 23.89 -12.95 10.76
C GLU A 24 25.41 -12.96 10.90
N LYS A 25 26.12 -12.06 10.18
CA LYS A 25 27.57 -11.86 10.32
C LYS A 25 27.95 -10.99 11.52
N GLY A 26 26.99 -10.55 12.33
CA GLY A 26 27.20 -9.74 13.54
C GLY A 26 27.43 -8.25 13.28
N LEU A 27 27.11 -7.73 12.09
CA LEU A 27 27.26 -6.30 11.80
C LEU A 27 26.19 -5.47 12.56
N PRO A 28 26.57 -4.33 13.17
CA PRO A 28 25.61 -3.45 13.81
C PRO A 28 24.62 -2.83 12.81
N ILE A 29 23.32 -2.86 13.12
CA ILE A 29 22.25 -2.33 12.24
C ILE A 29 22.51 -0.88 11.82
N GLN A 30 23.00 -0.03 12.74
CA GLN A 30 23.30 1.37 12.42
C GLN A 30 24.36 1.50 11.30
N GLN A 31 25.35 0.61 11.26
CA GLN A 31 26.35 0.62 10.19
C GLN A 31 25.73 0.17 8.86
N LEU A 32 24.83 -0.82 8.88
CA LEU A 32 24.12 -1.28 7.69
C LEU A 32 23.27 -0.15 7.09
N VAL A 33 22.51 0.56 7.93
CA VAL A 33 21.70 1.72 7.51
C VAL A 33 22.56 2.83 6.89
N ASN A 34 23.78 3.03 7.39
CA ASN A 34 24.69 4.02 6.84
C ASN A 34 25.38 3.59 5.54
N ARG A 35 25.55 2.28 5.30
CA ARG A 35 26.10 1.72 4.06
C ARG A 35 25.07 1.61 2.94
N GLU A 36 23.80 1.74 3.28
CA GLU A 36 22.70 1.61 2.34
C GLU A 36 22.63 2.80 1.36
N GLU A 37 22.48 2.50 0.07
CA GLU A 37 22.27 3.50 -0.96
C GLU A 37 20.92 4.22 -0.81
N SER A 38 20.92 5.53 -1.07
CA SER A 38 19.69 6.32 -1.10
C SER A 38 18.90 6.09 -2.40
N PRO A 39 17.56 6.04 -2.36
CA PRO A 39 16.68 6.11 -1.18
C PRO A 39 16.78 4.85 -0.32
N ARG A 40 16.75 4.99 1.02
CA ARG A 40 16.86 3.85 1.95
C ARG A 40 15.63 2.94 1.90
N ILE A 41 15.71 1.71 2.41
CA ILE A 41 14.65 0.70 2.37
C ILE A 41 13.38 1.21 3.05
N VAL A 42 13.52 1.95 4.14
CA VAL A 42 12.40 2.59 4.85
C VAL A 42 11.68 3.64 3.99
N GLU A 43 12.42 4.35 3.15
CA GLU A 43 11.88 5.31 2.20
C GLU A 43 11.22 4.59 1.02
N LEU A 44 11.86 3.55 0.48
CA LEU A 44 11.29 2.69 -0.55
C LEU A 44 9.98 2.05 -0.11
N LEU A 45 9.91 1.53 1.12
CA LEU A 45 8.70 0.98 1.73
C LEU A 45 7.58 2.04 1.77
N THR A 46 7.92 3.25 2.23
CA THR A 46 6.98 4.38 2.30
C THR A 46 6.45 4.76 0.92
N LEU A 47 7.34 4.91 -0.07
CA LEU A 47 6.98 5.25 -1.44
C LEU A 47 6.10 4.18 -2.08
N ASN A 48 6.42 2.90 -1.86
CA ASN A 48 5.66 1.79 -2.42
C ASN A 48 4.26 1.67 -1.78
N ALA A 49 4.17 1.82 -0.45
CA ALA A 49 2.90 1.83 0.27
C ALA A 49 2.00 3.00 -0.18
N ALA A 50 2.56 4.19 -0.33
CA ALA A 50 1.85 5.37 -0.82
C ALA A 50 1.32 5.16 -2.25
N ALA A 51 2.16 4.64 -3.15
CA ALA A 51 1.77 4.37 -4.53
C ALA A 51 0.66 3.30 -4.61
N LEU A 52 0.74 2.24 -3.81
CA LEU A 52 -0.29 1.22 -3.75
C LEU A 52 -1.60 1.75 -3.14
N ALA A 53 -1.52 2.58 -2.10
CA ALA A 53 -2.68 3.23 -1.50
C ALA A 53 -3.38 4.15 -2.52
N GLN A 54 -2.61 4.95 -3.27
CA GLN A 54 -3.12 5.84 -4.30
C GLN A 54 -3.83 5.05 -5.41
N ALA A 55 -3.15 4.05 -6.00
CA ALA A 55 -3.71 3.19 -7.04
C ALA A 55 -4.97 2.44 -6.57
N GLY A 56 -4.93 1.89 -5.35
CA GLY A 56 -6.04 1.12 -4.79
C GLY A 56 -7.23 1.98 -4.35
N SER A 57 -7.06 3.29 -4.10
CA SER A 57 -8.15 4.15 -3.59
C SER A 57 -9.31 4.27 -4.57
N GLY A 58 -9.02 4.52 -5.85
CA GLY A 58 -10.03 4.61 -6.91
C GLY A 58 -10.69 3.27 -7.18
N PHE A 59 -9.91 2.18 -7.21
CA PHE A 59 -10.44 0.84 -7.39
C PHE A 59 -11.42 0.46 -6.28
N ARG A 60 -11.05 0.66 -5.00
CA ARG A 60 -11.94 0.38 -3.86
C ARG A 60 -13.24 1.17 -3.93
N ALA A 61 -13.18 2.46 -4.28
CA ALA A 61 -14.38 3.28 -4.40
C ALA A 61 -15.28 2.83 -5.57
N SER A 62 -14.68 2.44 -6.70
CA SER A 62 -15.43 1.89 -7.84
C SER A 62 -16.08 0.55 -7.54
N LEU A 63 -15.36 -0.36 -6.90
CA LEU A 63 -15.89 -1.65 -6.51
C LEU A 63 -17.00 -1.51 -5.46
N ALA A 64 -16.83 -0.64 -4.47
CA ALA A 64 -17.87 -0.35 -3.48
C ALA A 64 -19.14 0.21 -4.13
N LEU A 65 -19.01 1.08 -5.15
CA LEU A 65 -20.16 1.61 -5.88
C LEU A 65 -20.87 0.53 -6.69
N ALA A 66 -20.12 -0.34 -7.38
CA ALA A 66 -20.68 -1.46 -8.14
C ALA A 66 -21.48 -2.41 -7.22
N LEU A 67 -20.91 -2.77 -6.07
CA LEU A 67 -21.60 -3.59 -5.07
C LEU A 67 -22.86 -2.90 -4.53
N ARG A 68 -22.83 -1.57 -4.32
CA ARG A 68 -24.03 -0.81 -3.94
C ARG A 68 -25.11 -0.86 -5.03
N SER A 69 -24.75 -0.76 -6.30
CA SER A 69 -25.72 -0.86 -7.41
C SER A 69 -26.31 -2.25 -7.56
N GLU A 70 -25.60 -3.29 -7.11
CA GLU A 70 -26.09 -4.67 -7.04
C GLU A 70 -26.92 -4.96 -5.77
N GLY A 71 -27.13 -3.95 -4.91
CA GLY A 71 -27.98 -4.05 -3.72
C GLY A 71 -27.25 -4.41 -2.42
N ALA A 72 -25.92 -4.57 -2.43
CA ALA A 72 -25.17 -4.85 -1.21
C ALA A 72 -25.28 -3.70 -0.19
N THR A 73 -25.43 -4.02 1.09
CA THR A 73 -25.46 -3.02 2.17
C THR A 73 -24.06 -2.49 2.47
N ILE A 74 -23.95 -1.31 3.10
CA ILE A 74 -22.65 -0.77 3.55
C ILE A 74 -21.94 -1.74 4.50
N GLU A 75 -22.70 -2.46 5.33
CA GLU A 75 -22.18 -3.46 6.26
C GLU A 75 -21.55 -4.64 5.53
N VAL A 76 -22.26 -5.24 4.56
CA VAL A 76 -21.71 -6.33 3.74
C VAL A 76 -20.44 -5.90 3.01
N ILE A 77 -20.42 -4.69 2.45
CA ILE A 77 -19.23 -4.17 1.75
C ILE A 77 -18.07 -3.95 2.73
N ALA A 78 -18.34 -3.45 3.94
CA ALA A 78 -17.34 -3.22 4.97
C ALA A 78 -16.67 -4.54 5.38
N ASP A 79 -17.47 -5.60 5.59
CA ASP A 79 -16.98 -6.94 5.92
C ASP A 79 -16.15 -7.54 4.78
N LEU A 80 -16.63 -7.47 3.54
CA LEU A 80 -15.90 -7.95 2.36
C LEU A 80 -14.55 -7.24 2.17
N PHE A 81 -14.48 -5.95 2.50
CA PHE A 81 -13.27 -5.14 2.32
C PHE A 81 -12.34 -5.20 3.54
N GLY A 82 -12.76 -5.82 4.65
CA GLY A 82 -12.01 -5.84 5.90
C GLY A 82 -11.80 -4.44 6.49
N VAL A 83 -12.76 -3.53 6.32
CA VAL A 83 -12.68 -2.16 6.82
C VAL A 83 -13.96 -1.75 7.55
N THR A 84 -13.95 -0.61 8.23
CA THR A 84 -15.15 -0.11 8.93
C THR A 84 -16.23 0.41 7.98
N ARG A 85 -17.49 0.42 8.44
CA ARG A 85 -18.62 1.07 7.74
C ARG A 85 -18.34 2.55 7.44
N GLN A 86 -17.65 3.23 8.36
CA GLN A 86 -17.23 4.62 8.18
C GLN A 86 -16.27 4.77 7.00
N ARG A 87 -15.33 3.82 6.82
CA ARG A 87 -14.39 3.82 5.71
C ARG A 87 -15.09 3.65 4.37
N ILE A 88 -16.06 2.73 4.27
CA ILE A 88 -16.88 2.55 3.07
C ILE A 88 -17.69 3.81 2.76
N SER A 89 -18.33 4.39 3.77
CA SER A 89 -19.12 5.62 3.60
C SER A 89 -18.24 6.78 3.09
N ALA A 90 -17.00 6.90 3.60
CA ALA A 90 -16.06 7.90 3.12
C ALA A 90 -15.62 7.66 1.67
N LEU A 91 -15.37 6.41 1.27
CA LEU A 91 -15.01 6.07 -0.12
C LEU A 91 -16.12 6.45 -1.10
N LEU A 92 -17.38 6.13 -0.77
CA LEU A 92 -18.53 6.45 -1.61
C LEU A 92 -18.72 7.97 -1.74
N ARG A 93 -18.61 8.73 -0.63
CA ARG A 93 -18.67 10.20 -0.67
C ARG A 93 -17.56 10.82 -1.49
N GLN A 94 -16.32 10.36 -1.33
CA GLN A 94 -15.17 10.87 -2.10
C GLN A 94 -15.31 10.61 -3.59
N LYS A 95 -15.96 9.50 -3.99
CA LYS A 95 -16.23 9.21 -5.40
C LYS A 95 -17.35 10.10 -5.95
N ALA A 96 -18.45 10.26 -5.22
CA ALA A 96 -19.54 11.17 -5.61
C ALA A 96 -19.02 12.60 -5.83
N ALA A 97 -18.14 13.10 -4.96
CA ALA A 97 -17.53 14.43 -5.08
C ALA A 97 -16.54 14.60 -6.25
N ARG A 98 -16.09 13.51 -6.90
CA ARG A 98 -15.22 13.54 -8.08
C ARG A 98 -15.99 13.32 -9.40
N SER A 99 -17.26 12.94 -9.31
CA SER A 99 -18.12 12.60 -10.46
C SER A 99 -19.20 13.64 -10.74
N GLY A 100 -19.35 14.64 -9.87
CA GLY A 100 -20.08 15.89 -10.13
C GLY A 100 -19.11 17.03 -10.32
#